data_AF-A0A1P8N193-F1
#
_entry.id   AF-A0A1P8N193-F1
#
_cell.length_a   1.000
_cell.length_b   1.000
_cell.length_c   1.000
_cell.angle_alpha   90.00
_cell.angle_beta   90.00
_cell.angle_gamma   90.00
#
_symmetry.space_group_name_H-M   'P 1'
#
loop_
_entity.id
_entity.type
_entity.pdbx_description
1 polymer ?
#
loop_
_entity_poly.entity_id
_entity_poly.type
_entity_poly.pdbx_seq_one_letter_code
_entity_poly.pdbx_strand_id
1 'polypeptide(L)'
;MIAVTLAISLACVAWLARFDPKRRRSFGMRPRTAPVPAWAVWVVLIAPGVGLALQGEAAGFVLWLSAVCVFGWCVVWVPPSAYRRVLRHVRARCCRV
;
A
#
# COMPACT_ATOMS: atom_id res chain seq x y z
N MET A 1 10.09 8.35 14.20
CA MET A 1 10.18 7.01 13.56
C MET A 1 8.84 6.56 12.97
N ILE A 2 7.70 6.83 13.62
CA ILE A 2 6.38 6.39 13.14
C ILE A 2 5.99 6.81 11.71
N ALA A 3 6.38 8.01 11.27
CA ALA A 3 6.09 8.47 9.91
C ALA A 3 6.73 7.57 8.84
N VAL A 4 7.93 7.04 9.09
CA VAL A 4 8.64 6.13 8.18
C VAL A 4 7.96 4.76 8.18
N THR A 5 7.64 4.23 9.37
CA THR A 5 6.87 2.99 9.55
C THR A 5 5.56 3.04 8.75
N LEU A 6 4.82 4.15 8.89
CA LEU A 6 3.60 4.40 8.15
C LEU A 6 3.85 4.45 6.65
N ALA A 7 4.79 5.27 6.19
CA ALA A 7 5.07 5.42 4.76
C ALA A 7 5.38 4.06 4.09
N ILE A 8 6.17 3.20 4.74
CA ILE A 8 6.50 1.86 4.26
C ILE A 8 5.24 0.99 4.20
N SER A 9 4.49 0.86 5.29
CA SER A 9 3.30 0.01 5.33
C SER A 9 2.22 0.47 4.36
N LEU A 10 1.99 1.78 4.23
CA LEU A 10 1.02 2.36 3.28
C LEU A 10 1.43 2.11 1.82
N ALA A 11 2.73 2.21 1.51
CA ALA A 11 3.24 1.86 0.19
C ALA A 11 3.01 0.37 -0.13
N CYS A 12 3.21 -0.53 0.84
CA CYS A 12 2.91 -1.95 0.69
C CYS A 12 1.41 -2.21 0.46
N VAL A 13 0.51 -1.54 1.19
CA VAL A 13 -0.95 -1.65 0.97
C VAL A 13 -1.31 -1.22 -0.46
N ALA A 14 -0.81 -0.07 -0.90
CA ALA A 14 -1.06 0.43 -2.26
C ALA A 14 -0.51 -0.52 -3.33
N TRP A 15 0.66 -1.11 -3.07
CA TRP A 15 1.27 -2.10 -3.94
C TRP A 15 0.42 -3.37 -4.03
N LEU A 16 0.01 -3.95 -2.90
CA LEU A 16 -0.84 -5.16 -2.86
C LEU A 16 -2.17 -4.92 -3.60
N ALA A 17 -2.83 -3.81 -3.34
CA ALA A 17 -4.09 -3.46 -3.99
C ALA A 17 -3.97 -3.24 -5.51
N ARG A 18 -2.78 -2.89 -6.01
CA ARG A 18 -2.50 -2.71 -7.43
C ARG A 18 -2.38 -4.03 -8.18
N PHE A 19 -1.90 -5.09 -7.51
CA PHE A 19 -1.67 -6.41 -8.09
C PHE A 19 -2.73 -7.44 -7.71
N ASP A 20 -3.66 -7.10 -6.82
CA ASP A 20 -4.74 -7.98 -6.39
C ASP A 20 -5.57 -8.53 -7.58
N PRO A 21 -5.58 -9.86 -7.82
CA PRO A 21 -6.29 -10.45 -8.95
C PRO A 21 -7.81 -10.26 -8.88
N LYS A 22 -8.39 -10.36 -7.68
CA LYS A 22 -9.84 -10.28 -7.45
C LYS A 22 -10.38 -8.91 -7.82
N ARG A 23 -9.71 -7.86 -7.33
CA ARG A 23 -10.01 -6.47 -7.65
C ARG A 23 -9.81 -6.18 -9.13
N ARG A 24 -8.79 -6.75 -9.76
CA ARG A 24 -8.58 -6.49 -11.19
C ARG A 24 -9.63 -7.17 -12.06
N ARG A 25 -10.12 -8.35 -11.65
CA ARG A 25 -11.23 -9.06 -12.30
C ARG A 25 -12.56 -8.32 -12.16
N SER A 26 -12.90 -7.81 -10.96
CA SER A 26 -14.17 -7.10 -10.75
C SER A 26 -14.27 -5.80 -11.57
N PHE A 27 -13.14 -5.16 -11.85
CA PHE A 27 -13.04 -3.96 -12.68
C PHE A 27 -12.71 -4.26 -14.16
N GLY A 28 -12.83 -5.51 -14.62
CA GLY A 28 -12.65 -5.88 -16.04
C GLY A 28 -11.26 -5.65 -16.62
N MET A 29 -10.22 -5.56 -15.78
CA MET A 29 -8.86 -5.30 -16.24
C MET A 29 -8.10 -6.60 -16.55
N ARG A 30 -7.29 -6.57 -17.62
CA ARG A 30 -6.37 -7.67 -17.97
C ARG A 30 -5.47 -8.05 -16.79
N PRO A 31 -5.26 -9.34 -16.49
CA PRO A 31 -4.34 -9.83 -15.44
C PRO A 31 -2.97 -9.17 -15.50
N ARG A 32 -2.33 -8.99 -14.34
CA ARG A 32 -1.00 -8.38 -14.23
C ARG A 32 -0.22 -9.19 -13.21
N THR A 33 0.88 -9.77 -13.65
CA THR A 33 1.82 -10.46 -12.78
C THR A 33 2.56 -9.44 -11.92
N ALA A 34 2.73 -9.78 -10.66
CA ALA A 34 3.46 -8.96 -9.71
C ALA A 34 4.96 -9.31 -9.80
N PRO A 35 5.86 -8.31 -9.75
CA PRO A 35 7.32 -8.56 -9.83
C PRO A 35 7.89 -9.23 -8.57
N VAL A 36 7.19 -9.11 -7.43
CA VAL A 36 7.55 -9.76 -6.17
C VAL A 36 6.37 -10.58 -5.65
N PRO A 37 6.61 -11.66 -4.90
CA PRO A 37 5.52 -12.48 -4.37
C PRO A 37 4.76 -11.72 -3.26
N ALA A 38 3.44 -11.91 -3.21
CA ALA A 38 2.59 -11.16 -2.29
C ALA A 38 2.94 -11.37 -0.81
N TRP A 39 3.37 -12.59 -0.43
CA TRP A 39 3.76 -12.90 0.94
C TRP A 39 4.93 -12.05 1.43
N ALA A 40 5.91 -11.78 0.55
CA ALA A 40 7.07 -10.95 0.92
C ALA A 40 6.64 -9.52 1.21
N VAL A 41 5.67 -8.99 0.45
CA VAL A 41 5.13 -7.65 0.67
C VAL A 41 4.30 -7.60 1.97
N TRP A 42 3.60 -8.67 2.33
CA TRP A 42 2.92 -8.78 3.63
C TRP A 42 3.92 -8.75 4.80
N VAL A 43 5.05 -9.47 4.68
CA VAL A 43 6.10 -9.43 5.70
C VAL A 43 6.62 -8.00 5.89
N VAL A 44 6.95 -7.30 4.79
CA VAL A 44 7.42 -5.91 4.84
C VAL A 44 6.35 -4.94 5.36
N LEU A 45 5.07 -5.21 5.08
CA LEU A 45 3.96 -4.41 5.59
C LEU A 45 3.86 -4.49 7.12
N ILE A 46 4.00 -5.69 7.68
CA ILE A 46 3.76 -5.99 9.10
C ILE A 46 4.99 -5.75 9.97
N ALA A 47 6.20 -6.02 9.46
CA ALA A 47 7.44 -5.93 10.24
C ALA A 47 7.65 -4.60 10.98
N PRO A 48 7.37 -3.42 10.39
CA PRO A 48 7.49 -2.14 11.09
C PRO A 48 6.55 -2.00 12.29
N GLY A 49 5.32 -2.51 12.19
CA GLY A 49 4.35 -2.48 13.28
C GLY A 49 4.74 -3.40 14.43
N VAL A 50 5.24 -4.60 14.11
CA VAL A 50 5.81 -5.53 15.10
C VAL A 50 7.01 -4.88 15.80
N GLY A 51 7.86 -4.17 15.06
CA GLY A 51 8.98 -3.43 15.64
C GLY A 51 8.55 -2.38 16.66
N LEU A 52 7.46 -1.64 16.41
CA LEU A 52 6.90 -0.68 17.37
C LEU A 52 6.37 -1.38 18.63
N ALA A 53 5.68 -2.51 18.48
CA ALA A 53 5.15 -3.28 19.61
C ALA A 53 6.28 -3.82 20.51
N LEU A 54 7.36 -4.33 19.91
CA LEU A 54 8.52 -4.86 20.64
C LEU A 54 9.31 -3.77 21.38
N GLN A 55 9.25 -2.52 20.93
CA GLN A 55 9.87 -1.36 21.60
C GLN A 55 9.05 -0.83 22.79
N GLY A 56 7.85 -1.39 23.04
CA GLY A 56 6.96 -0.90 24.09
C GLY A 56 6.17 0.36 23.71
N GLU A 57 6.25 0.79 22.44
CA GLU A 57 5.57 1.98 21.90
C GLU A 57 4.09 1.67 21.59
N ALA A 58 3.29 1.42 22.63
CA ALA A 58 1.88 1.04 22.47
C ALA A 58 1.05 2.08 21.69
N ALA A 59 1.25 3.38 21.99
CA ALA A 59 0.58 4.46 21.28
C ALA A 59 0.98 4.48 19.79
N GLY A 60 2.27 4.30 19.51
CA GLY A 60 2.77 4.24 18.14
C GLY A 60 2.23 3.05 17.36
N PHE A 61 2.13 1.88 18.00
CA PHE A 61 1.54 0.69 17.40
C PHE A 61 0.04 0.88 17.07
N VAL A 62 -0.75 1.43 17.99
CA VAL A 62 -2.17 1.70 17.77
C VAL A 62 -2.39 2.71 16.65
N LEU A 63 -1.59 3.78 16.61
CA LEU A 63 -1.62 4.77 15.54
C LEU A 63 -1.28 4.15 14.18
N TRP A 64 -0.23 3.33 14.13
CA TRP A 64 0.16 2.60 12.93
C TRP A 64 -0.96 1.68 12.43
N LEU A 65 -1.52 0.85 13.31
CA LEU A 65 -2.57 -0.10 12.98
C LEU A 65 -3.82 0.62 12.45
N SER A 66 -4.25 1.67 13.15
CA SER A 66 -5.41 2.47 12.77
C SER A 66 -5.22 3.12 11.40
N ALA A 67 -4.05 3.71 11.15
CA ALA A 67 -3.75 4.34 9.86
C ALA A 67 -3.72 3.33 8.70
N VAL A 68 -3.13 2.14 8.91
CA VAL A 68 -3.10 1.07 7.90
C VAL A 68 -4.52 0.59 7.58
N CYS A 69 -5.37 0.39 8.60
CA CYS A 69 -6.77 0.00 8.42
C CYS A 69 -7.57 1.06 7.66
N VAL A 70 -7.54 2.33 8.10
CA VAL A 70 -8.25 3.43 7.44
C VAL A 70 -7.80 3.59 6.00
N PHE A 71 -6.48 3.54 5.76
CA PHE A 71 -5.94 3.64 4.40
C PHE A 71 -6.35 2.45 3.52
N GLY A 72 -6.38 1.24 4.06
CA GLY A 72 -6.89 0.06 3.35
C GLY A 72 -8.31 0.27 2.84
N TRP A 73 -9.19 0.84 3.66
CA TRP A 73 -10.54 1.22 3.25
C TRP A 73 -10.52 2.29 2.15
N CYS A 74 -9.76 3.37 2.31
CA CYS A 74 -9.61 4.39 1.26
C CYS A 74 -9.16 3.78 -0.07
N VAL A 75 -8.22 2.83 -0.04
CA VAL A 75 -7.73 2.13 -1.24
C VAL A 75 -8.81 1.27 -1.88
N VAL A 76 -9.68 0.61 -1.10
CA VAL A 76 -10.82 -0.15 -1.63
C VAL A 76 -11.75 0.77 -2.42
N TRP A 77 -12.09 1.93 -1.85
CA TRP A 77 -12.99 2.92 -2.45
C TRP A 77 -12.46 3.54 -3.76
N VAL A 78 -11.14 3.72 -3.90
CA VAL A 78 -10.56 4.38 -5.07
C VAL A 78 -10.45 3.42 -6.25
N PRO A 79 -11.23 3.57 -7.34
CA PRO A 79 -11.22 2.62 -8.43
C PRO A 79 -9.84 2.53 -9.10
N PRO A 80 -9.48 1.36 -9.62
CA PRO A 80 -8.15 1.14 -10.18
C PRO A 80 -7.84 1.98 -11.45
N SER A 81 -8.86 2.54 -12.11
CA SER A 81 -8.67 3.53 -13.18
C SER A 81 -8.08 4.86 -12.67
N ALA A 82 -8.40 5.26 -11.44
CA ALA A 82 -7.92 6.50 -10.84
C ALA A 82 -6.41 6.46 -10.58
N TYR A 83 -5.86 5.34 -10.08
CA TYR A 83 -4.41 5.22 -9.87
C TYR A 83 -3.63 5.37 -11.19
N ARG A 84 -4.19 4.90 -12.31
CA ARG A 84 -3.50 5.01 -13.62
C ARG A 84 -3.39 6.45 -14.05
N ARG A 85 -4.41 7.28 -13.78
CA ARG A 85 -4.40 8.70 -14.11
C ARG A 85 -3.32 9.44 -13.33
N VAL A 86 -3.24 9.20 -12.02
CA VAL A 86 -2.20 9.77 -11.15
C VAL A 86 -0.80 9.33 -11.59
N LEU A 87 -0.59 8.03 -11.83
CA LEU A 87 0.71 7.52 -12.31
C LEU A 87 1.12 8.12 -13.66
N ARG A 88 0.17 8.34 -14.58
CA ARG A 88 0.47 9.03 -15.85
C ARG A 88 0.90 10.47 -15.60
N HIS A 89 0.25 11.19 -14.69
CA HIS A 89 0.63 12.57 -14.35
C HIS A 89 2.00 12.65 -13.68
N VAL A 90 2.31 11.75 -12.74
CA VAL A 90 3.63 11.69 -12.10
C VAL A 90 4.70 11.38 -13.15
N ARG A 91 4.47 10.39 -14.02
CA ARG A 91 5.42 10.03 -15.08
C ARG A 91 5.61 11.17 -16.09
N ALA A 92 4.55 11.88 -16.44
CA ALA A 92 4.62 13.04 -17.33
C ALA A 92 5.41 14.21 -16.71
N ARG A 93 5.38 14.38 -15.39
CA ARG A 93 6.21 15.37 -14.69
C ARG A 93 7.68 14.95 -14.61
N CYS A 94 7.97 13.67 -14.33
CA CYS A 94 9.34 13.17 -14.25
C CYS A 94 10.06 13.09 -15.60
N CYS A 95 9.36 12.90 -16.73
CA CYS A 95 9.99 12.92 -18.06
C CYS A 95 10.20 14.34 -18.63
N ARG A 96 9.77 15.38 -17.91
CA ARG A 96 9.95 16.78 -18.31
C ARG A 96 11.12 17.46 -17.58
N VAL A 97 11.84 16.69 -16.74
CA VAL A 97 13.09 17.05 -16.04
C VAL A 97 14.20 16.23 -16.68
#